data_AF-A0A970MCT7-F1
#
_entry.id   AF-A0A970MCT7-F1
#
_cell.length_a   1.000
_cell.length_b   1.000
_cell.length_c   1.000
_cell.angle_alpha   90.00
_cell.angle_beta   90.00
_cell.angle_gamma   90.00
#
_symmetry.space_group_name_H-M   'P 1'
#
loop_
_entity.id
_entity.type
_entity.pdbx_description
1 polymer ?
#
loop_
_entity_poly.entity_id
_entity_poly.type
_entity_poly.pdbx_seq_one_letter_code
_entity_poly.pdbx_strand_id
1 'polypeptide(L)' 'MVKRPIRNLHSDKQTQPRFCDVIVEGDKVFLEKKSDKNKYEKIPWEDVVYQVEVAKAVNQHQKLPPSAP' A
#
# COMPACT_ATOMS: atom_id res chain seq x y z
N MET A 1 12.87 14.65 -7.88
CA MET A 1 12.52 13.36 -7.23
C MET A 1 12.47 13.58 -5.73
N VAL A 2 11.34 13.29 -5.08
CA VAL A 2 11.19 13.37 -3.62
C VAL A 2 11.01 11.96 -3.07
N LYS A 3 11.79 11.58 -2.05
CA LYS A 3 11.66 10.30 -1.36
C LYS A 3 11.37 10.53 0.12
N ARG A 4 10.28 9.98 0.64
CA ARG A 4 9.87 10.13 2.06
C ARG A 4 9.43 8.81 2.67
N PRO A 5 9.79 8.53 3.94
CA PRO A 5 9.32 7.32 4.61
C PRO A 5 7.85 7.45 5.01
N ILE A 6 7.05 6.43 4.68
CA ILE A 6 5.72 6.21 5.24
C ILE A 6 5.88 5.38 6.51
N ARG A 7 5.29 5.85 7.61
CA ARG A 7 5.36 5.22 8.93
C ARG A 7 3.98 4.84 9.42
N ASN A 8 3.90 3.78 10.21
CA ASN A 8 2.67 3.39 10.89
C ASN A 8 2.42 4.34 12.06
N LEU A 9 1.53 5.31 11.86
CA LEU A 9 1.18 6.32 12.85
C LEU A 9 0.41 5.74 14.06
N HIS A 10 -0.19 4.56 13.90
CA HIS A 10 -0.98 3.87 14.93
C HIS A 10 -0.16 2.88 15.76
N SER A 11 1.17 2.92 15.69
CA SER A 11 2.01 2.07 16.51
C SER A 11 2.28 2.71 17.87
N ASP A 12 2.21 1.91 18.93
CA ASP A 12 2.53 2.35 20.31
C ASP A 12 4.04 2.59 20.55
N LYS A 13 4.88 2.44 19.53
CA LYS A 13 6.34 2.64 19.66
C LYS A 13 6.68 4.12 19.61
N GLN A 14 7.62 4.52 20.48
CA GLN A 14 8.14 5.90 20.55
C GLN A 14 8.63 6.43 19.19
N THR A 15 9.25 5.57 18.37
CA THR A 15 9.48 5.84 16.95
C THR A 15 8.53 4.99 16.12
N GLN A 16 7.62 5.66 15.42
CA GLN A 16 6.65 5.00 14.55
C GLN A 16 7.38 4.14 13.50
N PRO A 17 7.08 2.82 13.41
CA PRO A 17 7.72 1.90 12.48
C PRO A 17 7.58 2.37 11.04
N ARG A 18 8.66 2.28 10.27
CA ARG A 18 8.63 2.52 8.83
C ARG A 18 8.00 1.32 8.12
N PHE A 19 7.06 1.61 7.21
CA PHE A 19 6.43 0.62 6.36
C PHE A 19 7.15 0.54 5.00
N CYS A 20 7.13 1.62 4.23
CA CYS A 20 7.79 1.75 2.94
C CYS A 20 8.25 3.20 2.73
N ASP A 21 8.89 3.51 1.60
CA ASP A 21 9.09 4.89 1.17
C ASP A 21 8.12 5.23 0.04
N VAL A 22 7.63 6.47 0.00
CA VAL A 22 7.01 7.04 -1.19
C VAL A 22 8.06 7.78 -2.00
N ILE A 23 8.03 7.59 -3.31
CA ILE A 23 8.87 8.28 -4.29
C ILE A 23 7.94 9.03 -5.25
N VAL A 24 8.16 10.33 -5.38
CA VAL A 24 7.45 11.22 -6.32
C VAL A 24 8.43 11.66 -7.40
N GLU A 25 8.14 11.28 -8.64
CA GLU A 25 8.90 11.58 -9.85
C GLU A 25 7.99 12.30 -10.86
N GLY A 26 7.93 13.64 -10.75
CA GLY A 26 6.96 14.43 -11.51
C GLY A 26 5.53 14.10 -11.06
N ASP A 27 4.69 13.68 -12.00
CA ASP A 27 3.31 13.25 -11.74
C ASP A 27 3.18 11.77 -11.34
N LYS A 28 4.29 11.02 -11.37
CA LYS A 28 4.30 9.59 -11.03
C LYS A 28 4.64 9.39 -9.56
N VAL A 29 3.84 8.57 -8.89
CA VAL A 29 4.03 8.19 -7.49
C VAL A 29 4.31 6.69 -7.39
N PHE A 30 5.33 6.32 -6.63
CA PHE A 30 5.73 4.94 -6.40
C PHE A 30 5.88 4.67 -4.90
N LEU A 31 5.52 3.48 -4.46
CA LEU A 31 5.90 2.94 -3.16
C LEU A 31 7.12 2.05 -3.34
N GLU A 32 8.18 2.35 -2.60
CA GLU A 32 9.38 1.54 -2.55
C GLU A 32 9.42 0.74 -1.26
N LYS A 33 9.31 -0.58 -1.38
CA LYS A 33 9.47 -1.51 -0.26
C LYS A 33 10.87 -2.10 -0.30
N LYS A 34 11.58 -1.99 0.83
CA LYS A 34 12.85 -2.70 1.02
C LYS A 34 12.53 -4.17 1.34
N SER A 35 13.00 -5.08 0.51
CA SER A 35 13.00 -6.51 0.79
C SER A 35 14.36 -6.90 1.40
N ASP A 36 14.76 -8.17 1.33
CA ASP A 36 16.04 -8.61 1.87
C ASP A 36 17.24 -8.26 0.96
N LYS A 37 18.41 -8.05 1.58
CA LYS A 37 19.71 -7.81 0.93
C LYS A 37 19.69 -6.73 -0.18
N ASN A 38 19.42 -5.48 0.21
CA ASN A 38 19.51 -4.30 -0.66
C ASN A 38 18.63 -4.32 -1.92
N LYS A 39 17.68 -5.24 -2.03
CA LYS A 39 16.68 -5.20 -3.09
C LYS A 39 15.54 -4.28 -2.70
N TYR A 40 15.25 -3.34 -3.58
CA TYR A 40 14.13 -2.42 -3.46
C TYR A 40 13.15 -2.74 -4.57
N GLU A 41 11.90 -2.94 -4.18
CA GLU A 41 10.80 -3.14 -5.11
C GLU A 41 10.02 -1.83 -5.20
N LYS A 42 9.90 -1.30 -6.42
CA LYS A 42 9.08 -0.12 -6.70
C LYS A 42 7.73 -0.57 -7.23
N ILE A 43 6.67 -0.12 -6.58
CA ILE A 43 5.28 -0.42 -6.93
C ILE A 43 4.60 0.92 -7.29
N PRO A 44 4.02 1.07 -8.50
CA PRO A 44 3.23 2.24 -8.84
C PRO A 44 2.07 2.45 -7.85
N TRP A 45 1.78 3.70 -7.48
CA TRP A 45 0.66 4.02 -6.60
C TRP A 45 -0.69 3.58 -7.18
N GLU A 46 -0.85 3.69 -8.50
CA GLU A 46 -2.07 3.28 -9.22
C GLU A 46 -2.39 1.79 -9.01
N ASP A 47 -1.37 0.92 -9.04
CA ASP A 47 -1.53 -0.51 -8.78
C ASP A 47 -2.02 -0.79 -7.35
N VAL A 48 -1.52 -0.02 -6.38
CA VAL A 48 -1.91 -0.13 -4.98
C VAL A 48 -3.36 0.30 -4.80
N VAL A 49 -3.76 1.44 -5.40
CA VAL A 49 -5.14 1.91 -5.37
C VAL A 49 -6.08 0.87 -5.98
N TYR A 50 -5.74 0.36 -7.17
CA TYR A 50 -6.53 -0.68 -7.82
C TYR A 50 -6.72 -1.91 -6.93
N GLN A 51 -5.64 -2.45 -6.36
CA GLN A 51 -5.70 -3.61 -5.46
C GLN A 51 -6.54 -3.36 -4.20
N VAL A 52 -6.44 -2.16 -3.61
CA VAL A 52 -7.24 -1.76 -2.45
C VAL A 52 -8.72 -1.67 -2.80
N GLU A 53 -9.07 -1.07 -3.94
CA GLU A 53 -10.46 -0.98 -4.40
C GLU A 53 -11.06 -2.37 -4.69
N VAL A 54 -10.29 -3.26 -5.32
CA VAL A 54 -10.69 -4.68 -5.50
C VAL A 54 -10.94 -5.36 -4.15
N ALA A 55 -10.03 -5.19 -3.17
CA ALA A 55 -10.18 -5.79 -1.84
C ALA A 55 -11.40 -5.24 -1.09
N LYS A 56 -11.67 -3.93 -1.17
CA LYS A 56 -12.88 -3.30 -0.61
C LYS A 56 -14.14 -3.88 -1.24
N ALA A 57 -14.16 -4.01 -2.56
CA ALA A 57 -15.29 -4.58 -3.29
C ALA A 57 -15.57 -6.02 -2.81
N VAL A 58 -14.55 -6.87 -2.66
CA VAL A 58 -14.74 -8.24 -2.13
C VAL A 58 -15.31 -8.23 -0.72
N ASN A 59 -14.78 -7.41 0.18
CA ASN A 59 -15.25 -7.31 1.56
C ASN A 59 -16.71 -6.78 1.67
N GLN A 60 -17.13 -5.91 0.75
CA GLN A 60 -18.51 -5.44 0.67
C GLN A 60 -19.46 -6.48 0.05
N HIS A 61 -19.00 -7.26 -0.93
CA HIS A 61 -19.78 -8.34 -1.55
C HIS A 61 -19.85 -9.62 -0.70
N GLN A 62 -19.00 -9.75 0.34
CA GLN A 62 -19.08 -10.85 1.32
C GLN A 62 -20.27 -10.72 2.31
N LYS A 63 -21.13 -9.70 2.15
CA LYS A 63 -22.43 -9.54 2.83
C LYS A 63 -23.64 -9.87 1.94
N LEU A 64 -23.53 -10.80 1.00
CA LEU A 64 -24.70 -11.31 0.28
C LEU A 64 -24.97 -12.79 0.67
N PRO A 65 -26.21 -13.13 1.06
CA PRO A 65 -26.58 -14.52 1.37
C PRO A 65 -26.50 -15.41 0.12
N PRO A 66 -26.38 -16.73 0.27
CA PRO A 66 -26.40 -17.64 -0.86
C PRO A 66 -27.82 -17.70 -1.42
N SER A 67 -28.03 -17.16 -2.61
CA SER A 67 -29.17 -17.49 -3.47
C SER A 67 -28.79 -17.13 -4.91
N ALA A 68 -28.40 -18.10 -5.75
CA ALA A 68 -29.26 -19.05 -6.47
C ALA A 68 -29.17 -18.70 -7.97
N PRO A 69 -29.41 -19.61 -8.95
CA PRO A 69 -30.08 -20.91 -8.89
C PRO A 69 -29.15 -22.14 -8.88
#